data_AF-A0A6P0M895-F1
#
_entry.id   AF-A0A6P0M895-F1
#
_cell.length_a   1.000
_cell.length_b   1.000
_cell.length_c   1.000
_cell.angle_alpha   90.00
_cell.angle_beta   90.00
_cell.angle_gamma   90.00
#
_symmetry.space_group_name_H-M   'P 1'
#
loop_
_entity.id
_entity.type
_entity.pdbx_description
1 polymer ?
#
loop_
_entity_poly.entity_id
_entity_poly.type
_entity_poly.pdbx_seq_one_letter_code
_entity_poly.pdbx_strand_id
1 'polypeptide(L)' 'QTAAISSLGELGDPRAVPLLIPFATNSDWQIRYRLVQALVNLGGEEAKAVLETLANDSVEQVASVAQEGLKA' A
#
# COMPACT_ATOMS: atom_id res chain seq x y z
N GLN A 1 2.46 12.06 -7.53
CA GLN A 1 1.51 11.16 -6.82
C GLN A 1 2.21 10.38 -5.71
N THR A 2 3.35 9.76 -5.99
CA THR A 2 4.16 9.01 -5.00
C THR A 2 4.47 9.79 -3.72
N ALA A 3 4.87 11.07 -3.81
CA ALA A 3 5.17 11.90 -2.64
C ALA A 3 3.96 12.05 -1.69
N ALA A 4 2.75 12.27 -2.22
CA ALA A 4 1.54 12.40 -1.41
C ALA A 4 1.16 11.08 -0.74
N ILE A 5 1.31 9.95 -1.44
CA ILE A 5 1.07 8.61 -0.88
C ILE A 5 2.04 8.33 0.27
N SER A 6 3.33 8.61 0.08
CA SER A 6 4.34 8.46 1.13
C SER A 6 4.03 9.33 2.35
N SER A 7 3.74 10.62 2.15
CA SER A 7 3.42 11.53 3.27
C SER A 7 2.19 11.09 4.04
N LEU A 8 1.15 10.56 3.37
CA LEU A 8 -0.04 10.03 4.04
C LEU A 8 0.28 8.79 4.90
N GLY A 9 1.13 7.90 4.39
CA GLY A 9 1.59 6.73 5.15
C GLY A 9 2.45 7.10 6.36
N GLU A 10 3.38 8.04 6.19
CA GLU A 10 4.26 8.54 7.25
C GLU A 10 3.50 9.30 8.36
N LEU A 11 2.41 9.99 7.99
CA LEU A 11 1.55 10.68 8.96
C LEU A 11 0.83 9.71 9.90
N GLY A 12 0.60 8.46 9.48
CA GLY A 12 0.02 7.42 10.33
C GLY A 12 -1.48 7.60 10.62
N ASP A 13 -2.20 8.48 9.91
CA ASP A 13 -3.62 8.71 10.12
C ASP A 13 -4.47 7.68 9.34
N PRO A 14 -5.20 6.76 10.02
CA PRO A 14 -5.96 5.71 9.35
C PRO A 14 -7.05 6.24 8.39
N ARG A 15 -7.47 7.50 8.54
CA ARG A 15 -8.41 8.15 7.60
C ARG A 15 -7.84 8.30 6.19
N ALA A 16 -6.53 8.13 6.03
CA ALA A 16 -5.88 8.08 4.73
C ALA A 16 -6.17 6.79 3.96
N VAL A 17 -6.47 5.67 4.64
CA VAL A 17 -6.61 4.36 3.99
C VAL A 17 -7.64 4.38 2.86
N PRO A 18 -8.90 4.85 3.04
CA PRO A 18 -9.88 4.91 1.94
C PRO A 18 -9.45 5.80 0.76
N LEU A 19 -8.63 6.83 1.01
CA LEU A 19 -8.11 7.72 -0.03
C LEU A 19 -7.01 7.06 -0.86
N LEU A 20 -6.35 6.04 -0.30
CA LEU A 20 -5.21 5.34 -0.88
C LEU A 20 -5.63 4.09 -1.67
N ILE A 21 -6.74 3.42 -1.31
CA ILE A 21 -7.25 2.21 -1.98
C ILE A 21 -7.31 2.33 -3.52
N PRO A 22 -7.78 3.45 -4.12
CA PRO A 22 -7.88 3.55 -5.58
C PRO A 22 -6.55 3.40 -6.33
N PHE A 23 -5.41 3.58 -5.65
CA PHE A 23 -4.09 3.42 -6.26
C PHE A 23 -3.65 1.96 -6.40
N ALA A 24 -4.38 0.99 -5.81
CA ALA A 24 -4.04 -0.43 -5.87
C ALA A 24 -4.11 -1.00 -7.30
N THR A 25 -4.93 -0.41 -8.18
CA THR A 25 -5.06 -0.81 -9.58
C THR A 25 -4.34 0.15 -10.54
N ASN A 26 -3.44 0.99 -10.05
CA ASN A 26 -2.72 1.93 -10.89
C ASN A 26 -1.81 1.19 -11.88
N SER A 27 -1.77 1.64 -13.14
CA SER A 27 -0.92 1.04 -14.17
C SER A 27 0.57 1.19 -13.89
N ASP A 28 0.97 2.25 -13.19
CA ASP A 28 2.33 2.47 -12.76
C ASP A 28 2.63 1.64 -11.49
N TRP A 29 3.51 0.66 -11.62
CA TRP A 29 3.91 -0.21 -10.51
C TRP A 29 4.64 0.56 -9.41
N GLN A 30 5.29 1.67 -9.71
CA GLN A 30 5.96 2.49 -8.69
C GLN A 30 4.93 3.15 -7.77
N ILE A 31 3.75 3.48 -8.29
CA ILE A 31 2.63 3.97 -7.47
C ILE A 31 2.10 2.88 -6.56
N ARG A 32 1.89 1.66 -7.09
CA ARG A 32 1.45 0.51 -6.28
C ARG A 32 2.46 0.16 -5.20
N TYR A 33 3.76 0.21 -5.52
CA TYR A 33 4.83 0.01 -4.55
C TYR A 33 4.77 1.02 -3.39
N ARG A 34 4.59 2.31 -3.71
CA ARG A 34 4.44 3.36 -2.68
C ARG A 34 3.18 3.19 -1.85
N LEU A 35 2.09 2.75 -2.48
CA LEU A 35 0.85 2.43 -1.78
C LEU A 35 1.08 1.33 -0.75
N VAL A 36 1.75 0.22 -1.12
CA VAL A 36 2.08 -0.86 -0.17
C VAL A 36 2.82 -0.31 1.05
N GLN A 37 3.88 0.48 0.83
CA GLN A 37 4.65 1.06 1.93
C GLN A 37 3.78 1.92 2.86
N ALA A 38 2.90 2.74 2.29
CA ALA A 38 1.98 3.57 3.06
C ALA A 38 0.97 2.74 3.87
N LEU A 39 0.40 1.70 3.26
CA LEU A 39 -0.58 0.83 3.92
C LEU A 39 0.04 -0.02 5.04
N VAL A 40 1.31 -0.44 4.90
CA VAL A 40 2.05 -1.11 5.98
C VAL A 40 2.19 -0.20 7.19
N ASN A 41 2.51 1.08 6.98
CA ASN A 41 2.64 2.05 8.07
C ASN A 41 1.29 2.39 8.73
N LEU A 42 0.21 2.47 7.93
CA LEU A 42 -1.12 2.83 8.41
C LEU A 42 -1.80 1.67 9.16
N GLY A 43 -1.61 0.44 8.68
CA GLY A 43 -2.23 -0.75 9.25
C GLY A 43 -3.76 -0.71 9.26
N GLY A 44 -4.36 -1.58 10.08
CA GLY A 44 -5.80 -1.76 10.15
C GLY A 44 -6.37 -2.73 9.10
N GLU A 45 -7.62 -3.14 9.30
CA GLU A 45 -8.23 -4.23 8.53
C GLU A 45 -8.42 -3.88 7.04
N GLU A 46 -8.79 -2.64 6.72
CA GLU A 46 -8.89 -2.21 5.31
C GLU A 46 -7.54 -2.18 4.61
N ALA A 47 -6.47 -1.73 5.29
CA ALA A 47 -5.14 -1.73 4.72
C ALA A 47 -4.64 -3.16 4.48
N LYS A 48 -4.87 -4.07 5.43
CA LYS A 48 -4.53 -5.49 5.29
C LYS A 48 -5.23 -6.13 4.09
N ALA A 49 -6.52 -5.89 3.90
CA ALA A 49 -7.26 -6.45 2.75
C ALA A 49 -6.65 -6.00 1.40
N VAL A 50 -6.18 -4.76 1.31
CA VAL A 50 -5.50 -4.28 0.09
C VAL A 50 -4.09 -4.87 -0.03
N LEU A 51 -3.35 -5.02 1.07
CA LEU A 51 -2.05 -5.67 1.08
C LEU A 51 -2.15 -7.14 0.65
N GLU A 52 -3.18 -7.89 1.05
CA GLU A 52 -3.43 -9.27 0.60
C GLU A 52 -3.64 -9.36 -0.92
N THR A 53 -4.29 -8.35 -1.50
CA THR A 53 -4.44 -8.24 -2.95
C THR A 53 -3.08 -7.97 -3.61
N LEU A 54 -2.34 -6.99 -3.11
CA LEU A 54 -1.04 -6.57 -3.66
C LEU A 54 0.08 -7.59 -3.41
N ALA A 55 -0.10 -8.52 -2.47
CA ALA A 55 0.80 -9.67 -2.26
C ALA A 55 0.84 -10.63 -3.45
N ASN A 56 -0.09 -10.51 -4.40
CA ASN A 56 -0.17 -11.27 -5.64
C ASN A 56 0.06 -10.38 -6.88
N ASP A 57 0.66 -9.21 -6.71
CA ASP A 57 0.95 -8.28 -7.81
C ASP A 57 1.88 -8.92 -8.86
N SER A 58 1.71 -8.55 -10.13
CA SER A 58 2.55 -9.04 -11.23
C SER A 58 3.99 -8.55 -11.15
N VAL A 59 4.25 -7.47 -10.42
CA VAL A 59 5.58 -6.94 -10.17
C VAL A 59 6.09 -7.45 -8.84
N GLU A 60 7.16 -8.25 -8.88
CA GLU A 60 7.76 -8.92 -7.72
C GLU A 60 8.09 -7.96 -6.57
N GLN A 61 8.60 -6.76 -6.85
CA GLN A 61 8.90 -5.79 -5.79
C GLN A 61 7.65 -5.34 -5.03
N VAL A 62 6.50 -5.25 -5.69
CA VAL A 62 5.23 -4.87 -5.04
C VAL A 62 4.74 -6.04 -4.18
N ALA A 63 4.73 -7.24 -4.76
CA ALA A 63 4.30 -8.46 -4.08
C ALA A 63 5.14 -8.78 -2.84
N SER A 64 6.47 -8.73 -2.93
CA SER A 64 7.38 -9.03 -1.82
C SER A 64 7.15 -8.10 -0.63
N VAL A 65 7.06 -6.79 -0.87
CA VAL A 65 6.87 -5.83 0.24
C VAL A 65 5.49 -5.98 0.87
N ALA A 66 4.45 -6.28 0.09
CA ALA A 66 3.12 -6.54 0.64
C ALA A 66 3.10 -7.82 1.49
N GLN A 67 3.75 -8.89 1.03
CA GLN A 67 3.89 -10.15 1.78
C GLN A 67 4.70 -9.97 3.07
N GLU A 68 5.75 -9.16 3.06
CA GLU A 68 6.51 -8.81 4.26
C GLU A 68 5.66 -8.00 5.24
N GLY A 69 4.93 -7.01 4.73
CA GLY A 69 4.04 -6.16 5.53
C GLY A 69 2.92 -6.91 6.23
N LEU A 70 2.42 -8.01 5.65
CA LEU A 70 1.39 -8.86 6.26
C LEU A 70 1.93 -9.78 7.38
N LYS A 71 3.24 -9.94 7.50
CA LYS A 71 3.88 -10.78 8.54
C LYS A 71 4.24 -9.99 9.80
N ALA A 72 4.23 -8.65 9.71
CA ALA A 72 4.53 -7.73 10.81
C ALA A 72 3.32 -7.56 11.74
#